data_AF-A0A942CYB7-F1
#
_entry.id   AF-A0A942CYB7-F1
#
_cell.length_a   1.000
_cell.length_b   1.000
_cell.length_c   1.000
_cell.angle_alpha   90.00
_cell.angle_beta   90.00
_cell.angle_gamma   90.00
#
_symmetry.space_group_name_H-M   'P 1'
#
loop_
_entity.id
_entity.type
_entity.pdbx_description
1 polymer ?
#
loop_
_entity_poly.entity_id
_entity_poly.type
_entity_poly.pdbx_seq_one_letter_code
_entity_poly.pdbx_strand_id
1 'polypeptide(L)'
;APVEGGKHSNGDRHVLVVDRGECKLYELYRAFFEPRPRPHWNADSGVAWDLRSAALRPDGWTSADAAGLPIFPGLVRYDEVAAGHLDHAIRVTFESTRDAWVHPASHCAGDTRSAAAPAMGTRLRLKAGYGLGGFSGAARTIAEAMKRYGLIVADNGSNWYLSGSSDRRWNDGNLDQLKRIPGSAFEVVASAAAVHPCGAGG
;
A
#
# COMPACT_ATOMS: atom_id res chain seq x y z
N ALA A 1 19.45 3.30 0.80
CA ALA A 1 18.14 2.96 0.20
C ALA A 1 17.53 4.19 -0.43
N PRO A 2 16.75 4.06 -1.51
CA PRO A 2 16.05 5.19 -2.15
C PRO A 2 14.98 5.77 -1.21
N VAL A 3 14.66 7.06 -1.39
CA VAL A 3 13.61 7.80 -0.66
C VAL A 3 12.45 8.05 -1.62
N GLU A 4 11.22 7.77 -1.20
CA GLU A 4 10.02 8.14 -1.97
C GLU A 4 9.94 9.66 -2.21
N GLY A 5 9.69 10.07 -3.45
CA GLY A 5 9.75 11.48 -3.87
C GLY A 5 11.18 12.06 -4.05
N GLY A 6 12.22 11.27 -3.76
CA GLY A 6 13.62 11.67 -3.91
C GLY A 6 14.16 12.52 -2.74
N LYS A 7 15.48 12.77 -2.76
CA LYS A 7 16.23 13.38 -1.65
C LYS A 7 15.76 14.78 -1.24
N HIS A 8 15.10 15.51 -2.15
CA HIS A 8 14.62 16.89 -1.96
C HIS A 8 13.10 16.99 -1.71
N SER A 9 12.37 15.88 -1.59
CA SER A 9 10.93 15.92 -1.31
C SER A 9 10.64 16.38 0.12
N ASN A 10 9.59 17.18 0.34
CA ASN A 10 9.12 17.56 1.67
C ASN A 10 7.93 16.70 2.17
N GLY A 11 7.54 15.66 1.42
CA GLY A 11 6.43 14.75 1.76
C GLY A 11 6.82 13.57 2.65
N ASP A 12 6.16 12.42 2.47
CA ASP A 12 6.25 11.26 3.38
C ASP A 12 7.63 10.58 3.43
N ARG A 13 8.45 10.73 2.38
CA ARG A 13 9.88 10.31 2.36
C ARG A 13 10.11 8.91 2.93
N HIS A 14 9.34 7.94 2.47
CA HIS A 14 9.52 6.56 2.89
C HIS A 14 10.88 6.01 2.46
N VAL A 15 11.52 5.24 3.35
CA VAL A 15 12.73 4.46 3.05
C VAL A 15 12.43 3.01 3.34
N LEU A 16 12.54 2.17 2.30
CA LEU A 16 12.29 0.73 2.36
C LEU A 16 13.61 -0.01 2.12
N VAL A 17 13.98 -0.90 3.03
CA VAL A 17 15.21 -1.71 2.96
C VAL A 17 14.87 -3.17 3.14
N VAL A 18 15.15 -3.99 2.12
CA VAL A 18 15.05 -5.45 2.23
C VAL A 18 16.42 -6.03 2.50
N ASP A 19 16.58 -6.65 3.67
CA ASP A 19 17.71 -7.51 3.99
C ASP A 19 17.37 -8.95 3.60
N ARG A 20 17.99 -9.42 2.51
CA ARG A 20 17.76 -10.78 2.00
C ARG A 20 18.44 -11.86 2.83
N GLY A 21 19.54 -11.53 3.54
CA GLY A 21 20.27 -12.49 4.36
C GLY A 21 19.50 -12.84 5.62
N GLU A 22 19.00 -11.80 6.31
CA GLU A 22 18.23 -11.95 7.56
C GLU A 22 16.72 -12.11 7.32
N CYS A 23 16.27 -12.00 6.07
CA CYS A 23 14.85 -11.97 5.70
C CYS A 23 14.07 -10.90 6.50
N LYS A 24 14.62 -9.69 6.56
CA LYS A 24 14.00 -8.55 7.24
C LYS A 24 13.66 -7.45 6.24
N LEU A 25 12.59 -6.71 6.55
CA LEU A 25 12.23 -5.49 5.85
C LEU A 25 12.21 -4.36 6.88
N TYR A 26 12.93 -3.28 6.59
CA TYR A 26 12.94 -2.07 7.40
C TYR A 26 12.24 -0.96 6.63
N GLU A 27 11.28 -0.30 7.27
CA GLU A 27 10.50 0.77 6.67
C GLU A 27 10.51 1.97 7.60
N LEU A 28 10.85 3.14 7.05
CA LEU A 28 10.88 4.41 7.78
C LEU A 28 9.86 5.37 7.17
N TYR A 29 9.20 6.14 8.02
CA TYR A 29 8.36 7.27 7.64
C TYR A 29 9.07 8.60 7.92
N ARG A 30 8.89 9.56 7.01
CA ARG A 30 9.44 10.91 7.05
C ARG A 30 10.95 10.90 7.28
N ALA A 31 11.67 10.11 6.49
CA ALA A 31 13.08 9.84 6.72
C ALA A 31 14.01 10.90 6.08
N PHE A 32 14.92 11.43 6.88
CA PHE A 32 15.95 12.40 6.49
C PHE A 32 17.34 11.79 6.72
N PHE A 33 18.14 11.74 5.66
CA PHE A 33 19.50 11.22 5.74
C PHE A 33 20.45 12.31 6.22
N GLU A 34 21.18 12.01 7.29
CA GLU A 34 22.19 12.88 7.88
C GLU A 34 23.59 12.30 7.65
N PRO A 35 24.46 12.95 6.86
CA PRO A 35 25.77 12.42 6.52
C PRO A 35 26.82 12.56 7.64
N ARG A 36 26.54 13.38 8.67
CA ARG A 36 27.45 13.71 9.77
C ARG A 36 26.71 13.73 11.12
N PRO A 37 27.40 13.49 12.25
CA PRO A 37 28.82 13.15 12.38
C PRO A 37 29.15 11.72 11.91
N ARG A 38 28.16 10.84 11.87
CA ARG A 38 28.20 9.54 11.16
C ARG A 38 26.92 9.41 10.31
N PRO A 39 26.97 8.76 9.15
CA PRO A 39 25.78 8.52 8.32
C PRO A 39 24.64 7.83 9.09
N HIS A 40 23.49 8.48 9.19
CA HIS A 40 22.28 7.91 9.82
C HIS A 40 21.00 8.47 9.19
N TRP A 41 19.86 7.89 9.58
CA TRP A 41 18.53 8.36 9.23
C TRP A 41 17.83 8.89 10.47
N ASN A 42 17.24 10.08 10.37
CA ASN A 42 16.22 10.56 11.31
C ASN A 42 14.85 10.31 10.68
N ALA A 43 13.94 9.71 11.43
CA ALA A 43 12.61 9.33 10.95
C ALA A 43 11.58 9.52 12.07
N ASP A 44 10.34 9.83 11.70
CA ASP A 44 9.24 10.00 12.64
C ASP A 44 8.73 8.65 13.16
N SER A 45 8.77 7.64 12.30
CA SER A 45 8.49 6.25 12.67
C SER A 45 9.38 5.29 11.89
N GLY A 46 9.57 4.10 12.46
CA GLY A 46 10.33 3.03 11.84
C GLY A 46 9.85 1.67 12.31
N VAL A 47 9.75 0.71 11.39
CA VAL A 47 9.34 -0.66 11.69
C VAL A 47 10.29 -1.65 11.02
N ALA A 48 10.62 -2.72 11.75
CA ALA A 48 11.27 -3.90 11.20
C ALA A 48 10.25 -5.04 11.12
N TRP A 49 10.17 -5.65 9.94
CA TRP A 49 9.28 -6.75 9.62
C TRP A 49 10.07 -8.03 9.43
N ASP A 50 9.53 -9.14 9.92
CA ASP A 50 10.03 -10.47 9.61
C ASP A 50 9.37 -10.99 8.33
N LEU A 51 10.13 -11.10 7.24
CA LEU A 51 9.60 -11.57 5.96
C LEU A 51 9.30 -13.07 5.94
N ARG A 52 9.57 -13.79 7.04
CA ARG A 52 9.20 -15.20 7.23
C ARG A 52 7.88 -15.36 8.00
N SER A 53 7.26 -14.26 8.43
CA SER A 53 6.06 -14.27 9.24
C SER A 53 4.91 -13.52 8.58
N ALA A 54 3.68 -14.01 8.80
CA ALA A 54 2.44 -13.32 8.48
C ALA A 54 1.79 -12.66 9.71
N ALA A 55 2.52 -12.55 10.82
CA ALA A 55 2.02 -11.93 12.05
C ALA A 55 1.63 -10.47 11.80
N LEU A 56 0.45 -10.10 12.25
CA LEU A 56 -0.04 -8.73 12.21
C LEU A 56 0.67 -7.89 13.27
N ARG A 57 0.67 -6.57 13.08
CA ARG A 57 1.03 -5.65 14.17
C ARG A 57 -0.01 -5.73 15.29
N PRO A 58 0.39 -5.45 16.55
CA PRO A 58 -0.58 -5.30 17.62
C PRO A 58 -1.64 -4.26 17.28
N ASP A 59 -2.87 -4.50 17.71
CA ASP A 59 -3.98 -3.55 17.54
C ASP A 59 -3.62 -2.20 18.15
N GLY A 60 -3.95 -1.13 17.43
CA GLY A 60 -3.58 0.25 17.77
C GLY A 60 -2.17 0.67 17.36
N TRP A 61 -1.33 -0.22 16.80
CA TRP A 61 0.02 0.14 16.37
C TRP A 61 0.08 0.56 14.91
N THR A 62 0.48 1.80 14.65
CA THR A 62 0.84 2.29 13.31
C THR A 62 2.16 1.68 12.80
N SER A 63 2.52 1.96 11.55
CA SER A 63 3.80 1.58 10.94
C SER A 63 4.40 2.73 10.12
N ALA A 64 5.25 2.41 9.12
CA ALA A 64 5.54 3.39 8.08
C ALA A 64 4.31 3.64 7.20
N ASP A 65 3.39 2.67 7.07
CA ASP A 65 2.06 2.85 6.48
C ASP A 65 1.03 3.18 7.57
N ALA A 66 0.07 4.06 7.27
CA ALA A 66 -0.86 4.60 8.27
C ALA A 66 -1.81 3.52 8.85
N ALA A 67 -2.19 2.53 8.05
CA ALA A 67 -3.00 1.38 8.49
C ALA A 67 -2.27 0.39 9.40
N GLY A 68 -0.96 0.57 9.65
CA GLY A 68 -0.14 -0.41 10.36
C GLY A 68 0.29 -1.61 9.51
N LEU A 69 0.28 -1.46 8.18
CA LEU A 69 0.66 -2.50 7.23
C LEU A 69 2.11 -2.31 6.73
N PRO A 70 2.79 -3.38 6.26
CA PRO A 70 4.05 -3.20 5.55
C PRO A 70 3.81 -2.61 4.16
N ILE A 71 4.59 -1.60 3.76
CA ILE A 71 4.47 -0.93 2.46
C ILE A 71 4.97 -1.83 1.34
N PHE A 72 6.20 -2.34 1.46
CA PHE A 72 6.90 -3.05 0.38
C PHE A 72 6.13 -4.25 -0.18
N PRO A 73 5.47 -5.12 0.62
CA PRO A 73 4.67 -6.23 0.11
C PRO A 73 3.41 -5.81 -0.66
N GLY A 74 2.98 -4.56 -0.53
CA GLY A 74 1.83 -4.01 -1.25
C GLY A 74 2.20 -3.25 -2.53
N LEU A 75 3.48 -3.02 -2.81
CA LEU A 75 3.93 -2.26 -3.98
C LEU A 75 3.84 -3.08 -5.27
N VAL A 76 3.41 -2.44 -6.36
CA VAL A 76 3.57 -3.01 -7.70
C VAL A 76 5.05 -2.93 -8.10
N ARG A 77 5.73 -4.07 -8.27
CA ARG A 77 7.15 -4.09 -8.63
C ARG A 77 7.38 -4.42 -10.09
N TYR A 78 8.34 -3.75 -10.71
CA TYR A 78 8.61 -3.88 -12.15
C TYR A 78 8.95 -5.32 -12.53
N ASP A 79 9.86 -5.95 -11.80
CA ASP A 79 10.36 -7.29 -12.17
C ASP A 79 9.25 -8.36 -12.10
N GLU A 80 8.28 -8.22 -11.18
CA GLU A 80 7.10 -9.10 -11.13
C GLU A 80 6.19 -8.88 -12.34
N VAL A 81 5.86 -7.62 -12.60
CA VAL A 81 5.00 -7.26 -13.73
C VAL A 81 5.63 -7.66 -15.07
N ALA A 82 6.95 -7.50 -15.22
CA ALA A 82 7.72 -7.93 -16.39
C ALA A 82 7.78 -9.47 -16.51
N ALA A 83 7.76 -10.20 -15.39
CA ALA A 83 7.60 -11.65 -15.37
C ALA A 83 6.16 -12.10 -15.65
N GLY A 84 5.22 -11.17 -15.88
CA GLY A 84 3.86 -11.44 -16.31
C GLY A 84 2.89 -11.82 -15.19
N HIS A 85 3.30 -11.71 -13.93
CA HIS A 85 2.44 -12.03 -12.79
C HIS A 85 2.80 -11.20 -11.56
N LEU A 86 1.78 -10.77 -10.81
CA LEU A 86 1.92 -10.06 -9.54
C LEU A 86 1.04 -10.80 -8.53
N ASP A 87 1.69 -11.51 -7.61
CA ASP A 87 1.05 -12.56 -6.79
C ASP A 87 0.61 -12.09 -5.39
N HIS A 88 0.27 -10.82 -5.28
CA HIS A 88 -0.14 -10.22 -4.01
C HIS A 88 -1.19 -9.12 -4.21
N ALA A 89 -1.83 -8.73 -3.11
CA ALA A 89 -2.73 -7.59 -3.14
C ALA A 89 -1.95 -6.29 -3.20
N ILE A 90 -2.53 -5.28 -3.85
CA ILE A 90 -1.87 -4.00 -4.10
C ILE A 90 -2.33 -2.97 -3.06
N ARG A 91 -1.39 -2.20 -2.53
CA ARG A 91 -1.64 -1.05 -1.66
C ARG A 91 -2.41 0.02 -2.45
N VAL A 92 -3.50 0.53 -1.89
CA VAL A 92 -4.28 1.65 -2.46
C VAL A 92 -4.58 2.70 -1.39
N THR A 93 -4.62 3.97 -1.79
CA THR A 93 -5.02 5.08 -0.93
C THR A 93 -6.34 5.71 -1.36
N PHE A 94 -6.99 6.40 -0.42
CA PHE A 94 -8.19 7.19 -0.64
C PHE A 94 -8.08 8.53 0.08
N GLU A 95 -8.73 9.57 -0.42
CA GLU A 95 -8.64 10.91 0.18
C GLU A 95 -9.26 10.97 1.56
N SER A 96 -10.42 10.32 1.71
CA SER A 96 -11.12 10.19 2.97
C SER A 96 -11.37 8.72 3.26
N THR A 97 -10.97 8.29 4.45
CA THR A 97 -11.20 6.94 4.96
C THR A 97 -11.98 7.01 6.26
N ARG A 98 -12.79 5.97 6.50
CA ARG A 98 -13.56 5.85 7.71
C ARG A 98 -12.62 5.76 8.91
N ASP A 99 -12.98 6.43 10.00
CA ASP A 99 -12.34 6.43 11.31
C ASP A 99 -12.55 5.07 12.01
N ALA A 100 -12.02 4.03 11.36
CA ALA A 100 -12.08 2.64 11.74
C ALA A 100 -11.03 1.85 10.94
N TRP A 101 -10.71 0.66 11.42
CA TRP A 101 -9.89 -0.31 10.69
C TRP A 101 -10.51 -1.70 10.73
N VAL A 102 -10.11 -2.54 9.77
CA VAL A 102 -10.44 -3.97 9.70
C VAL A 102 -9.15 -4.72 9.39
N HIS A 103 -8.96 -5.90 10.00
CA HIS A 103 -7.76 -6.69 9.71
C HIS A 103 -7.61 -7.01 8.22
N PRO A 104 -6.38 -7.01 7.69
CA PRO A 104 -5.11 -7.04 8.44
C PRO A 104 -4.57 -5.69 8.88
N ALA A 105 -5.25 -4.57 8.62
CA ALA A 105 -4.88 -3.30 9.25
C ALA A 105 -5.01 -3.41 10.77
N SER A 106 -4.27 -2.58 11.48
CA SER A 106 -4.23 -2.55 12.95
C SER A 106 -4.34 -1.14 13.51
N HIS A 107 -4.43 -0.11 12.67
CA HIS A 107 -4.33 1.28 13.11
C HIS A 107 -5.29 2.23 12.40
N CYS A 108 -5.60 3.30 13.11
CA CYS A 108 -6.52 4.36 12.73
C CYS A 108 -5.83 5.45 11.93
N ALA A 109 -6.41 5.84 10.81
CA ALA A 109 -6.00 7.04 10.10
C ALA A 109 -7.18 7.74 9.41
N GLY A 110 -8.42 7.34 9.70
CA GLY A 110 -9.59 7.93 9.07
C GLY A 110 -9.88 9.36 9.51
N ASP A 111 -10.56 10.09 8.64
CA ASP A 111 -10.95 11.49 8.84
C ASP A 111 -12.49 11.67 8.86
N THR A 112 -13.25 10.59 8.61
CA THR A 112 -14.71 10.62 8.57
C THR A 112 -15.35 9.47 9.32
N ARG A 113 -16.55 9.68 9.86
CA ARG A 113 -17.35 8.60 10.49
C ARG A 113 -18.34 7.95 9.53
N SER A 114 -18.36 8.37 8.26
CA SER A 114 -19.28 7.85 7.26
C SER A 114 -19.02 6.35 7.01
N ALA A 115 -20.07 5.54 7.11
CA ALA A 115 -20.01 4.11 6.75
C ALA A 115 -19.84 3.87 5.24
N ALA A 116 -20.03 4.91 4.41
CA ALA A 116 -19.80 4.83 2.97
C ALA A 116 -18.31 4.99 2.60
N ALA A 117 -17.49 5.53 3.50
CA ALA A 117 -16.04 5.58 3.32
C ALA A 117 -15.41 4.22 3.69
N PRO A 118 -14.35 3.78 2.99
CA PRO A 118 -13.66 2.55 3.35
C PRO A 118 -12.89 2.73 4.66
N ALA A 119 -12.90 1.71 5.51
CA ALA A 119 -12.01 1.65 6.68
C ALA A 119 -10.58 1.25 6.24
N MET A 120 -9.57 1.58 7.05
CA MET A 120 -8.23 1.03 6.85
C MET A 120 -8.27 -0.51 6.84
N GLY A 121 -7.52 -1.12 5.93
CA GLY A 121 -7.50 -2.57 5.71
C GLY A 121 -8.65 -3.12 4.86
N THR A 122 -9.60 -2.29 4.43
CA THR A 122 -10.68 -2.71 3.53
C THR A 122 -10.09 -3.35 2.28
N ARG A 123 -10.57 -4.55 1.95
CA ARG A 123 -10.18 -5.28 0.74
C ARG A 123 -11.13 -4.91 -0.39
N LEU A 124 -10.58 -4.46 -1.51
CA LEU A 124 -11.32 -4.23 -2.75
C LEU A 124 -10.86 -5.25 -3.79
N ARG A 125 -11.71 -5.59 -4.75
CA ARG A 125 -11.33 -6.49 -5.85
C ARG A 125 -11.97 -6.05 -7.14
N LEU A 126 -11.22 -6.15 -8.24
CA LEU A 126 -11.79 -5.91 -9.55
C LEU A 126 -12.78 -7.04 -9.87
N LYS A 127 -14.02 -6.68 -10.25
CA LYS A 127 -15.07 -7.67 -10.50
C LYS A 127 -14.63 -8.70 -11.54
N ALA A 128 -14.94 -9.97 -11.29
CA ALA A 128 -14.57 -11.07 -12.19
C ALA A 128 -15.02 -10.84 -13.64
N GLY A 129 -16.22 -10.26 -13.84
CA GLY A 129 -16.80 -9.95 -15.14
C GLY A 129 -16.25 -8.71 -15.86
N TYR A 130 -15.39 -7.90 -15.22
CA TYR A 130 -14.85 -6.70 -15.87
C TYR A 130 -13.88 -7.08 -17.01
N GLY A 131 -14.13 -6.65 -18.24
CA GLY A 131 -13.33 -7.05 -19.40
C GLY A 131 -11.92 -6.46 -19.39
N LEU A 132 -10.89 -7.29 -19.64
CA LEU A 132 -9.49 -6.84 -19.71
C LEU A 132 -8.95 -6.73 -21.15
N GLY A 133 -9.81 -6.90 -22.17
CA GLY A 133 -9.40 -6.91 -23.58
C GLY A 133 -8.75 -5.62 -24.07
N GLY A 134 -9.07 -4.47 -23.46
CA GLY A 134 -8.48 -3.17 -23.78
C GLY A 134 -7.15 -2.89 -23.08
N PHE A 135 -6.63 -3.80 -22.26
CA PHE A 135 -5.39 -3.62 -21.50
C PHE A 135 -4.27 -4.48 -22.10
N SER A 136 -3.06 -3.92 -22.11
CA SER A 136 -1.85 -4.59 -22.61
C SER A 136 -0.67 -4.37 -21.67
N GLY A 137 0.36 -5.20 -21.80
CA GLY A 137 1.62 -5.05 -21.06
C GLY A 137 1.41 -5.00 -19.54
N ALA A 138 2.15 -4.09 -18.88
CA ALA A 138 2.13 -3.94 -17.43
C ALA A 138 0.73 -3.66 -16.87
N ALA A 139 -0.04 -2.79 -17.52
CA ALA A 139 -1.40 -2.49 -17.08
C ALA A 139 -2.31 -3.72 -17.09
N ARG A 140 -2.13 -4.64 -18.04
CA ARG A 140 -2.90 -5.89 -18.05
C ARG A 140 -2.53 -6.78 -16.87
N THR A 141 -1.24 -7.01 -16.65
CA THR A 141 -0.74 -7.83 -15.53
C THR A 141 -1.25 -7.29 -14.18
N ILE A 142 -1.20 -5.97 -14.00
CA ILE A 142 -1.70 -5.31 -12.79
C ILE A 142 -3.22 -5.48 -12.66
N ALA A 143 -3.99 -5.31 -13.72
CA ALA A 143 -5.45 -5.50 -13.70
C ALA A 143 -5.84 -6.96 -13.43
N GLU A 144 -5.06 -7.93 -13.91
CA GLU A 144 -5.24 -9.36 -13.58
C GLU A 144 -4.97 -9.61 -12.08
N ALA A 145 -3.94 -8.99 -11.51
CA ALA A 145 -3.67 -9.06 -10.07
C ALA A 145 -4.78 -8.41 -9.23
N MET A 146 -5.33 -7.28 -9.67
CA MET A 146 -6.51 -6.65 -9.02
C MET A 146 -7.73 -7.55 -9.01
N LYS A 147 -7.92 -8.41 -10.02
CA LYS A 147 -8.98 -9.42 -10.02
C LYS A 147 -8.68 -10.56 -9.07
N ARG A 148 -7.44 -11.05 -9.06
CA ARG A 148 -7.08 -12.28 -8.35
C ARG A 148 -6.82 -12.04 -6.86
N TYR A 149 -6.05 -11.02 -6.54
CA TYR A 149 -5.56 -10.72 -5.20
C TYR A 149 -6.19 -9.45 -4.59
N GLY A 150 -6.70 -8.57 -5.45
CA GLY A 150 -7.38 -7.34 -5.01
C GLY A 150 -6.44 -6.24 -4.56
N LEU A 151 -7.04 -5.25 -3.89
CA LEU A 151 -6.40 -4.09 -3.31
C LEU A 151 -6.63 -4.08 -1.81
N ILE A 152 -5.76 -3.39 -1.06
CA ILE A 152 -5.94 -3.11 0.36
C ILE A 152 -5.80 -1.62 0.63
N VAL A 153 -6.83 -1.04 1.28
CA VAL A 153 -6.80 0.36 1.72
C VAL A 153 -5.79 0.49 2.84
N ALA A 154 -4.71 1.22 2.62
CA ALA A 154 -3.60 1.27 3.57
C ALA A 154 -3.33 2.66 4.16
N ASP A 155 -3.77 3.71 3.46
CA ASP A 155 -3.44 5.08 3.83
C ASP A 155 -4.42 6.08 3.25
N ASN A 156 -4.33 7.31 3.74
CA ASN A 156 -4.95 8.47 3.11
C ASN A 156 -4.03 9.03 2.03
N GLY A 157 -4.62 9.46 0.93
CA GLY A 157 -3.88 9.98 -0.22
C GLY A 157 -4.82 10.28 -1.38
N SER A 158 -4.33 10.23 -2.62
CA SER A 158 -5.22 10.42 -3.76
C SER A 158 -6.15 9.22 -3.93
N ASN A 159 -7.40 9.47 -4.34
CA ASN A 159 -8.38 8.41 -4.60
C ASN A 159 -7.90 7.42 -5.66
N TRP A 160 -8.00 6.11 -5.37
CA TRP A 160 -7.59 5.02 -6.27
C TRP A 160 -6.11 5.05 -6.66
N TYR A 161 -5.25 5.66 -5.83
CA TYR A 161 -3.83 5.73 -6.12
C TYR A 161 -3.12 4.44 -5.70
N LEU A 162 -2.36 3.86 -6.64
CA LEU A 162 -1.60 2.64 -6.45
C LEU A 162 -0.12 2.98 -6.39
N SER A 163 0.58 2.47 -5.37
CA SER A 163 2.02 2.68 -5.24
C SER A 163 2.80 1.58 -5.98
N GLY A 164 3.76 1.99 -6.80
CA GLY A 164 4.71 1.09 -7.46
C GLY A 164 6.15 1.36 -7.02
N SER A 165 7.04 0.39 -7.22
CA SER A 165 8.47 0.60 -7.01
C SER A 165 9.02 1.62 -8.02
N SER A 166 9.86 2.55 -7.58
CA SER A 166 10.55 3.46 -8.50
C SER A 166 11.48 2.67 -9.44
N ASP A 167 11.20 2.70 -10.73
CA ASP A 167 11.99 2.04 -11.77
C ASP A 167 11.91 2.82 -13.08
N ARG A 168 13.04 3.03 -13.76
CA ARG A 168 13.10 3.79 -15.02
C ARG A 168 12.55 3.02 -16.22
N ARG A 169 12.34 1.71 -16.07
CA ARG A 169 11.81 0.83 -17.11
C ARG A 169 10.28 0.90 -17.21
N TRP A 170 9.61 1.57 -16.28
CA TRP A 170 8.17 1.80 -16.38
C TRP A 170 7.81 2.61 -17.63
N ASN A 171 6.66 2.28 -18.20
CA ASN A 171 6.07 3.01 -19.31
C ASN A 171 4.75 3.61 -18.84
N ASP A 172 4.76 4.90 -18.52
CA ASP A 172 3.59 5.61 -18.00
C ASP A 172 2.40 5.58 -18.98
N GLY A 173 2.66 5.65 -20.29
CA GLY A 173 1.60 5.53 -21.31
C GLY A 173 0.93 4.15 -21.31
N ASN A 174 1.69 3.08 -21.01
CA ASN A 174 1.09 1.76 -20.80
C ASN A 174 0.30 1.70 -19.49
N LEU A 175 0.81 2.26 -18.39
CA LEU A 175 0.18 2.25 -17.06
C LEU A 175 -1.09 3.12 -17.00
N ASP A 176 -1.15 4.22 -17.76
CA ASP A 176 -2.29 5.12 -17.85
C ASP A 176 -3.60 4.43 -18.26
N GLN A 177 -3.49 3.27 -18.92
CA GLN A 177 -4.63 2.40 -19.21
C GLN A 177 -5.45 2.05 -17.96
N LEU A 178 -4.80 1.89 -16.80
CA LEU A 178 -5.46 1.57 -15.51
C LEU A 178 -6.44 2.65 -15.07
N LYS A 179 -6.23 3.92 -15.47
CA LYS A 179 -7.13 5.04 -15.17
C LYS A 179 -8.52 4.87 -15.82
N ARG A 180 -8.66 3.98 -16.80
CA ARG A 180 -9.95 3.66 -17.43
C ARG A 180 -10.82 2.72 -16.59
N ILE A 181 -10.28 2.11 -15.52
CA ILE A 181 -11.04 1.25 -14.62
C ILE A 181 -11.83 2.16 -13.66
N PRO A 182 -13.17 2.24 -13.76
CA PRO A 182 -13.94 3.06 -12.83
C PRO A 182 -13.97 2.38 -11.46
N GLY A 183 -14.11 3.17 -10.38
CA GLY A 183 -14.30 2.63 -9.04
C GLY A 183 -15.50 1.67 -8.94
N SER A 184 -16.54 1.89 -9.75
CA SER A 184 -17.73 1.00 -9.84
C SER A 184 -17.42 -0.39 -10.43
N ALA A 185 -16.27 -0.60 -11.05
CA ALA A 185 -15.80 -1.90 -11.49
C ALA A 185 -15.25 -2.76 -10.34
N PHE A 186 -15.03 -2.16 -9.16
CA PHE A 186 -14.59 -2.87 -7.98
C PHE A 186 -15.77 -3.27 -7.10
N GLU A 187 -15.52 -4.27 -6.27
CA GLU A 187 -16.40 -4.73 -5.20
C GLU A 187 -15.62 -4.74 -3.88
N VAL A 188 -16.32 -4.50 -2.77
CA VAL A 188 -15.77 -4.72 -1.44
C VAL A 188 -15.77 -6.22 -1.17
N VAL A 189 -14.62 -6.77 -0.81
CA VAL A 189 -14.52 -8.18 -0.42
C VAL A 189 -15.01 -8.29 1.02
N ALA A 190 -15.99 -9.16 1.24
CA ALA A 190 -16.50 -9.44 2.57
C ALA A 190 -15.38 -9.96 3.47
N SER A 191 -15.22 -9.33 4.65
CA SER A 191 -14.26 -9.75 5.67
C SER A 191 -15.00 -10.44 6.81
N ALA A 192 -14.41 -11.52 7.34
CA ALA A 192 -14.86 -12.12 8.60
C ALA A 192 -14.34 -11.35 9.83
N ALA A 193 -13.36 -10.46 9.65
CA ALA A 193 -12.84 -9.63 10.73
C ALA A 193 -13.85 -8.55 11.12
N ALA A 194 -13.92 -8.26 12.42
CA ALA A 194 -14.70 -7.14 12.92
C ALA A 194 -14.14 -5.82 12.38
N VAL A 195 -15.01 -4.83 12.25
CA VAL A 195 -14.56 -3.46 12.02
C VAL A 195 -14.39 -2.79 13.38
N HIS A 196 -13.21 -2.24 13.63
CA HIS A 196 -12.79 -1.63 14.88
C HIS A 196 -12.88 -0.10 14.76
N PRO A 197 -13.84 0.56 15.40
CA PRO A 197 -13.95 2.02 15.38
C PRO A 197 -12.78 2.68 16.12
N CYS A 198 -12.29 3.78 15.55
CA CYS A 198 -11.26 4.61 16.15
C CYS A 198 -11.92 5.57 17.14
N GLY A 199 -12.06 5.15 18.41
CA GLY A 199 -12.74 5.95 19.43
C GLY A 199 -13.61 5.19 20.44
N ALA A 200 -13.41 3.88 20.61
CA ALA A 200 -13.99 3.13 21.75
C ALA A 200 -12.94 2.84 22.83
N GLY A 201 -12.11 3.83 23.18
CA GLY A 201 -11.14 3.72 24.26
C GLY A 201 -10.56 5.06 24.70
N GLY A 202 -11.09 5.58 25.82
CA GLY A 202 -10.41 6.48 26.77
C GLY A 202 -10.10 7.90 26.32
#